data_AF-A0A447RYT6-F1
#
_entry.id   AF-A0A447RYT6-F1
#
_cell.length_a   1.000
_cell.length_b   1.000
_cell.length_c   1.000
_cell.angle_alpha   90.00
_cell.angle_beta   90.00
_cell.angle_gamma   90.00
#
_symmetry.space_group_name_H-M   'P 1'
#
loop_
_entity.id
_entity.type
_entity.pdbx_description
1 polymer ?
#
loop_
_entity_poly.entity_id
_entity_poly.type
_entity_poly.pdbx_seq_one_letter_code
_entity_poly.pdbx_strand_id
1 'polypeptide(L)'
;MLLDGVSYLDGGVSDAIPVQEAARRGAQTIVVIRTVPSQMFYTPQWFKRMERWLGESSLQPLVNLVHHHETTYRAIQQFIEKPPGKLRIFEIYPQRPLRSMALGSRLPALLEDYKTGRQCGRYFLATVGKLLADQPPLLRHAPRIARPAPVVVPPVPVANEAPQATIIPAPPGE
;
A
#
# COMPACT_ATOMS: atom_id res chain seq x y z
N MET A 1 11.34 9.36 10.67
CA MET A 1 10.80 10.50 11.46
C MET A 1 11.49 10.48 12.81
N LEU A 2 11.95 11.61 13.32
CA LEU A 2 12.49 11.67 14.68
C LEU A 2 11.33 12.05 15.62
N LEU A 3 11.06 11.22 16.62
CA LEU A 3 10.08 11.50 17.67
C LEU A 3 10.75 11.19 19.00
N ASP A 4 10.75 12.15 19.93
CA ASP A 4 11.39 12.01 21.25
C ASP A 4 12.86 11.52 21.21
N GLY A 5 13.61 11.95 20.19
CA GLY A 5 15.01 11.54 20.01
C GLY A 5 15.20 10.12 19.43
N VAL A 6 14.11 9.39 19.16
CA VAL A 6 14.13 8.07 18.53
C VAL A 6 13.84 8.20 17.04
N SER A 7 14.64 7.52 16.22
CA SER A 7 14.42 7.46 14.78
C SER A 7 13.43 6.35 14.43
N TYR A 8 12.29 6.74 13.87
CA TYR A 8 11.26 5.84 13.37
C TYR A 8 11.38 5.67 11.87
N LEU A 9 11.28 4.42 11.44
CA LEU A 9 11.14 4.01 10.05
C LEU A 9 9.70 3.57 9.80
N ASP A 10 9.30 3.57 8.54
CA ASP A 10 7.96 3.12 8.15
C ASP A 10 7.73 1.65 8.54
N GLY A 11 6.50 1.33 8.95
CA GLY A 11 6.08 -0.02 9.31
C GLY A 11 6.20 -1.00 8.14
N GLY A 12 6.23 -0.52 6.90
CA GLY A 12 6.55 -1.34 5.73
C GLY A 12 7.91 -2.05 5.79
N VAL A 13 8.81 -1.60 6.67
CA VAL A 13 10.12 -2.22 6.87
C VAL A 13 10.11 -3.26 7.98
N SER A 14 9.43 -2.98 9.09
CA SER A 14 9.49 -3.76 10.33
C SER A 14 8.28 -4.64 10.60
N ASP A 15 7.10 -4.33 10.05
CA ASP A 15 5.86 -5.11 10.19
C ASP A 15 4.87 -4.76 9.07
N ALA A 16 5.21 -5.11 7.83
CA ALA A 16 4.42 -4.73 6.64
C ALA A 16 3.00 -5.32 6.64
N ILE A 17 2.77 -6.39 7.40
CA ILE A 17 1.48 -7.06 7.53
C ILE A 17 1.28 -7.45 9.00
N PRO A 18 0.60 -6.62 9.82
CA PRO A 18 0.54 -6.76 11.28
C PRO A 18 -0.46 -7.85 11.75
N VAL A 19 -0.36 -9.06 11.19
CA VAL A 19 -1.25 -10.20 11.48
C VAL A 19 -1.11 -10.70 12.91
N GLN A 20 0.12 -10.68 13.45
CA GLN A 20 0.39 -11.10 14.82
C GLN A 20 -0.24 -10.13 15.83
N GLU A 21 -0.16 -8.83 15.55
CA GLU A 21 -0.77 -7.81 16.38
C GLU A 21 -2.31 -7.90 16.36
N ALA A 22 -2.90 -8.14 15.18
CA ALA A 22 -4.34 -8.37 15.09
C ALA A 22 -4.78 -9.60 15.92
N ALA A 23 -4.02 -10.69 15.87
CA ALA A 23 -4.27 -11.87 16.70
C ALA A 23 -4.11 -11.56 18.20
N ARG A 24 -3.05 -10.83 18.58
CA ARG A 24 -2.80 -10.39 19.97
C ARG A 24 -3.95 -9.55 20.53
N ARG A 25 -4.62 -8.76 19.68
CA ARG A 25 -5.84 -8.00 20.02
C ARG A 25 -7.10 -8.85 20.12
N GLY A 26 -7.00 -10.17 19.96
CA GLY A 26 -8.12 -11.11 20.11
C GLY A 26 -8.92 -11.36 18.82
N ALA A 27 -8.40 -10.97 17.65
CA ALA A 27 -9.05 -11.31 16.39
C ALA A 27 -9.07 -12.84 16.21
N GLN A 28 -10.25 -13.40 15.96
CA GLN A 28 -10.43 -14.83 15.68
C GLN A 28 -10.40 -15.14 14.18
N THR A 29 -10.65 -14.12 13.37
CA THR A 29 -10.63 -14.17 11.91
C THR A 29 -9.96 -12.91 11.39
N ILE A 30 -8.94 -13.08 10.56
CA ILE A 30 -8.14 -12.00 9.99
C ILE A 30 -8.23 -12.11 8.46
N VAL A 31 -8.62 -11.02 7.80
CA VAL A 31 -8.58 -10.91 6.35
C VAL A 31 -7.46 -9.96 5.98
N VAL A 32 -6.40 -10.50 5.39
CA VAL A 32 -5.21 -9.78 4.95
C VAL A 32 -5.44 -9.30 3.52
N ILE A 33 -5.29 -8.00 3.29
CA ILE A 33 -5.37 -7.41 1.95
C ILE A 33 -3.97 -6.98 1.53
N ARG A 34 -3.46 -7.54 0.42
CA ARG A 34 -2.11 -7.30 -0.09
C ARG A 34 -2.17 -6.64 -1.46
N THR A 35 -1.16 -5.82 -1.75
CA THR A 35 -0.94 -5.20 -3.07
C THR A 35 -0.05 -6.05 -3.98
N VAL A 36 0.51 -7.16 -3.46
CA VAL A 36 1.35 -8.10 -4.19
C VAL A 36 0.96 -9.55 -3.83
N PRO A 37 1.17 -10.52 -4.74
CA PRO A 37 0.94 -11.93 -4.45
C PRO A 37 1.82 -12.44 -3.29
N SER A 38 1.31 -13.43 -2.54
CA SER A 38 1.99 -13.98 -1.36
C SER A 38 3.33 -14.66 -1.66
N GLN A 39 3.50 -15.20 -2.87
CA GLN A 39 4.69 -15.96 -3.30
C GLN A 39 5.80 -15.09 -3.91
N MET A 40 5.59 -13.78 -4.07
CA MET A 40 6.58 -12.95 -4.75
C MET A 40 7.66 -12.50 -3.76
N PHE A 41 8.81 -13.18 -3.80
CA PHE A 41 10.03 -12.69 -3.15
C PHE A 41 10.48 -11.44 -3.87
N TYR A 42 10.33 -10.30 -3.22
CA TYR A 42 10.71 -9.02 -3.79
C TYR A 42 11.87 -8.45 -2.98
N THR A 43 13.01 -8.18 -3.62
CA THR A 43 13.98 -7.23 -3.05
C THR A 43 13.21 -5.96 -2.77
N PRO A 44 13.07 -5.52 -1.52
CA PRO A 44 12.12 -4.48 -1.18
C PRO A 44 12.30 -3.28 -2.11
N GLN A 45 11.22 -2.80 -2.75
CA GLN A 45 11.34 -1.73 -3.76
C GLN A 45 12.05 -0.48 -3.23
N TRP A 46 11.99 -0.26 -1.90
CA TRP A 46 12.74 0.79 -1.22
C TRP A 46 14.26 0.59 -1.32
N PHE A 47 14.77 -0.65 -1.28
CA PHE A 47 16.20 -0.95 -1.39
C PHE A 47 16.75 -0.53 -2.77
N LYS A 48 16.06 -0.92 -3.85
CA LYS A 48 16.41 -0.50 -5.22
C LYS A 48 16.30 1.01 -5.45
N ARG A 49 15.56 1.74 -4.61
CA ARG A 49 15.45 3.20 -4.66
C ARG A 49 16.59 3.87 -3.89
N MET A 50 16.98 3.31 -2.74
CA MET A 50 18.04 3.85 -1.91
C MET A 50 19.44 3.59 -2.48
N GLU A 51 19.65 2.42 -3.10
CA GLU A 51 20.89 2.10 -3.83
C GLU A 51 21.22 3.16 -4.89
N ARG A 52 20.20 3.70 -5.57
CA ARG A 52 20.37 4.76 -6.58
C ARG A 52 20.81 6.12 -6.02
N TRP A 53 20.68 6.33 -4.71
CA TRP A 53 20.93 7.61 -4.05
C TRP A 53 22.16 7.59 -3.14
N LEU A 54 22.78 6.41 -2.93
CA LEU A 54 23.90 6.23 -2.01
C LEU A 54 25.14 5.74 -2.77
N GLY A 55 26.29 6.37 -2.51
CA GLY A 55 27.60 5.84 -2.92
C GLY A 55 28.02 4.64 -2.07
N GLU A 56 29.05 3.90 -2.53
CA GLU A 56 29.48 2.59 -2.00
C GLU A 56 29.67 2.52 -0.47
N SER A 57 29.96 3.65 0.20
CA SER A 57 30.32 3.71 1.62
C SER A 57 29.15 3.71 2.63
N SER A 58 27.88 3.81 2.19
CA SER A 58 26.70 3.93 3.10
C SER A 58 25.79 2.69 3.14
N LEU A 59 26.29 1.52 2.72
CA LEU A 59 25.46 0.33 2.51
C LEU A 59 25.20 -0.52 3.76
N GLN A 60 26.08 -0.48 4.77
CA GLN A 60 25.97 -1.39 5.93
C GLN A 60 24.65 -1.25 6.72
N PRO A 61 24.16 -0.03 7.03
CA PRO A 61 22.86 0.13 7.68
C PRO A 61 21.69 -0.38 6.80
N LEU A 62 21.82 -0.32 5.48
CA LEU A 62 20.80 -0.82 4.55
C LEU A 62 20.78 -2.34 4.53
N VAL A 63 21.95 -2.99 4.55
CA VAL A 63 22.06 -4.45 4.63
C VAL A 63 21.36 -4.96 5.88
N ASN A 64 21.61 -4.34 7.04
CA ASN A 64 20.93 -4.68 8.29
C ASN A 64 19.40 -4.51 8.17
N LEU A 65 18.96 -3.46 7.48
CA LEU A 65 17.54 -3.19 7.28
C LEU A 65 16.87 -4.20 6.34
N VAL A 66 17.57 -4.65 5.30
CA VAL A 66 17.11 -5.73 4.41
C VAL A 66 17.02 -7.04 5.18
N HIS A 67 18.06 -7.43 5.93
CA HIS A 67 18.02 -8.66 6.73
C HIS A 67 16.89 -8.64 7.76
N HIS A 68 16.68 -7.50 8.42
CA HIS A 68 15.57 -7.33 9.34
C HIS A 68 14.23 -7.53 8.62
N HIS A 69 14.04 -6.87 7.48
CA HIS A 69 12.83 -6.99 6.67
C HIS A 69 12.59 -8.44 6.23
N GLU A 70 13.61 -9.16 5.74
CA GLU A 70 13.49 -10.56 5.34
C GLU A 70 13.09 -11.45 6.51
N THR A 71 13.69 -11.24 7.68
CA THR A 71 13.40 -12.03 8.88
C THR A 71 11.96 -11.81 9.34
N THR A 72 11.53 -10.56 9.44
CA THR A 72 10.14 -10.21 9.78
C THR A 72 9.17 -10.80 8.76
N TYR A 73 9.45 -10.63 7.46
CA TYR A 73 8.55 -11.10 6.42
C TYR A 73 8.39 -12.62 6.43
N ARG A 74 9.48 -13.37 6.68
CA ARG A 74 9.41 -14.83 6.89
C ARG A 74 8.54 -15.18 8.09
N ALA A 75 8.68 -14.48 9.20
CA ALA A 75 7.88 -14.72 10.40
C ALA A 75 6.38 -14.44 10.16
N ILE A 76 6.06 -13.35 9.45
CA ILE A 76 4.70 -13.03 9.00
C ILE A 76 4.14 -14.15 8.13
N GLN A 77 4.90 -14.59 7.12
CA GLN A 77 4.45 -15.62 6.18
C GLN A 77 4.22 -16.96 6.90
N GLN A 78 5.12 -17.35 7.80
CA GLN A 78 4.94 -18.55 8.64
C GLN A 78 3.69 -18.47 9.51
N PHE A 79 3.42 -17.31 10.10
CA PHE A 79 2.22 -17.10 10.91
C PHE A 79 0.93 -17.18 10.08
N ILE A 80 0.96 -16.66 8.85
CA ILE A 80 -0.17 -16.76 7.91
C ILE A 80 -0.41 -18.20 7.46
N GLU A 81 0.66 -18.92 7.11
CA GLU A 81 0.59 -20.31 6.62
C GLU A 81 0.23 -21.31 7.72
N LYS A 82 0.70 -21.07 8.94
CA LYS A 82 0.49 -21.92 10.12
C LYS A 82 -0.05 -21.07 11.28
N PRO A 83 -1.30 -20.60 11.19
CA PRO A 83 -1.88 -19.78 12.24
C PRO A 83 -2.01 -20.58 13.54
N PRO A 84 -1.71 -19.99 14.71
CA PRO A 84 -1.79 -20.69 15.98
C PRO A 84 -3.25 -20.95 16.39
N GLY A 85 -3.48 -22.10 17.02
CA GLY A 85 -4.78 -22.45 17.61
C GLY A 85 -5.91 -22.54 16.58
N LYS A 86 -7.01 -21.82 16.83
CA LYS A 86 -8.20 -21.79 15.96
C LYS A 86 -8.27 -20.52 15.09
N LEU A 87 -7.17 -19.78 14.98
CA LEU A 87 -7.13 -18.53 14.23
C LEU A 87 -7.34 -18.79 12.73
N ARG A 88 -8.29 -18.08 12.12
CA ARG A 88 -8.54 -18.17 10.67
C ARG A 88 -7.92 -16.97 9.97
N ILE A 89 -7.01 -17.21 9.03
CA ILE A 89 -6.38 -16.15 8.25
C ILE A 89 -6.70 -16.37 6.77
N PHE A 90 -7.17 -15.32 6.11
CA PHE A 90 -7.46 -15.33 4.68
C PHE A 90 -6.69 -14.21 3.98
N GLU A 91 -6.19 -14.47 2.79
CA GLU A 91 -5.49 -13.48 2.00
C GLU A 91 -6.30 -13.07 0.77
N ILE A 92 -6.35 -11.76 0.51
CA ILE A 92 -6.88 -11.16 -0.70
C ILE A 92 -5.73 -10.41 -1.35
N TYR A 93 -5.40 -10.77 -2.58
CA TYR A 93 -4.34 -10.13 -3.35
C TYR A 93 -4.70 -10.11 -4.85
N PRO A 94 -4.15 -9.19 -5.64
CA PRO A 94 -4.33 -9.21 -7.08
C PRO A 94 -3.53 -10.36 -7.71
N GLN A 95 -4.04 -10.96 -8.79
CA GLN A 95 -3.32 -12.05 -9.50
C GLN A 95 -2.08 -11.56 -10.25
N ARG A 96 -1.96 -10.26 -10.48
CA ARG A 96 -0.83 -9.61 -11.13
C ARG A 96 -0.37 -8.42 -10.29
N PRO A 97 0.90 -8.01 -10.35
CA PRO A 97 1.35 -6.79 -9.70
C PRO A 97 0.52 -5.58 -10.12
N LEU A 98 0.32 -4.65 -9.18
CA LEU A 98 -0.35 -3.39 -9.44
C LEU A 98 0.42 -2.57 -10.49
N ARG A 99 -0.32 -1.81 -11.30
CA ARG A 99 0.28 -0.91 -12.30
C ARG A 99 0.79 0.38 -11.68
N SER A 100 0.20 0.78 -10.56
CA SER A 100 0.61 1.92 -9.77
C SER A 100 1.91 1.65 -9.04
N MET A 101 2.71 2.71 -8.95
CA MET A 101 3.90 2.84 -8.14
C MET A 101 3.59 3.66 -6.88
N ALA A 102 4.42 3.51 -5.86
CA ALA A 102 4.33 4.27 -4.61
C ALA A 102 4.36 5.80 -4.81
N LEU A 103 5.03 6.29 -5.86
CA LEU A 103 5.07 7.71 -6.20
C LEU A 103 4.97 7.90 -7.72
N GLY A 104 4.29 8.97 -8.14
CA GLY A 104 4.28 9.40 -9.55
C GLY A 104 3.33 8.60 -10.46
N SER A 105 2.42 7.80 -9.91
CA SER A 105 1.40 7.10 -10.68
C SER A 105 0.43 8.08 -11.34
N ARG A 106 0.15 7.87 -12.64
CA ARG A 106 -0.91 8.60 -13.32
C ARG A 106 -2.29 8.05 -12.95
N LEU A 107 -3.31 8.89 -13.03
CA LEU A 107 -4.69 8.54 -12.69
C LEU A 107 -5.20 7.23 -13.33
N PRO A 108 -4.92 6.92 -14.62
CA PRO A 108 -5.38 5.68 -15.23
C PRO A 108 -4.87 4.41 -14.52
N ALA A 109 -3.61 4.39 -14.09
CA ALA A 109 -3.03 3.25 -13.37
C ALA A 109 -3.70 3.06 -12.00
N LEU A 110 -3.95 4.15 -11.28
CA LEU A 110 -4.65 4.12 -9.99
C LEU A 110 -6.09 3.60 -10.13
N LEU A 111 -6.81 4.06 -11.16
CA LEU A 111 -8.19 3.62 -11.42
C LEU A 111 -8.27 2.13 -11.79
N GLU A 112 -7.29 1.62 -12.53
CA GLU A 112 -7.22 0.21 -12.88
C GLU A 112 -6.95 -0.68 -11.67
N ASP A 113 -5.99 -0.29 -10.83
CA ASP A 113 -5.69 -1.03 -9.60
C ASP A 113 -6.84 -0.98 -8.60
N TYR A 114 -7.54 0.16 -8.51
CA TYR A 114 -8.77 0.27 -7.72
C TYR A 114 -9.85 -0.70 -8.20
N LYS A 115 -10.09 -0.77 -9.51
CA LYS A 115 -11.04 -1.74 -10.10
C LYS A 115 -10.64 -3.17 -9.77
N THR A 116 -9.35 -3.49 -9.90
CA THR A 116 -8.78 -4.80 -9.57
C THR A 116 -9.01 -5.15 -8.09
N GLY A 117 -8.69 -4.24 -7.17
CA GLY A 117 -8.94 -4.42 -5.74
C GLY A 117 -10.41 -4.66 -5.41
N ARG A 118 -11.33 -3.89 -6.02
CA ARG A 118 -12.77 -4.14 -5.86
C ARG A 118 -13.19 -5.51 -6.36
N GLN A 119 -12.63 -5.97 -7.48
CA GLN A 119 -12.95 -7.29 -8.02
C GLN A 119 -12.47 -8.40 -7.09
N CYS A 120 -11.24 -8.32 -6.57
CA CYS A 120 -10.72 -9.25 -5.57
C CYS A 120 -11.62 -9.32 -4.32
N GLY A 121 -12.00 -8.15 -3.79
CA GLY A 121 -12.90 -8.09 -2.62
C GLY A 121 -14.30 -8.65 -2.91
N ARG A 122 -14.89 -8.35 -4.07
CA ARG A 122 -16.19 -8.91 -4.47
C ARG A 122 -16.14 -10.43 -4.62
N TYR A 123 -15.08 -10.95 -5.24
CA TYR A 123 -14.87 -12.39 -5.36
C TYR A 123 -14.79 -13.05 -4.00
N PHE A 124 -13.96 -12.51 -3.10
CA PHE A 124 -13.83 -13.00 -1.73
C PHE A 124 -15.18 -13.02 -0.98
N LEU A 125 -15.96 -11.94 -1.05
CA LEU A 125 -17.27 -11.88 -0.40
C LEU A 125 -18.27 -12.90 -0.98
N ALA A 126 -18.20 -13.17 -2.28
CA ALA A 126 -19.08 -14.13 -2.95
C ALA A 126 -18.74 -15.59 -2.62
N THR A 127 -17.45 -15.90 -2.37
CA THR A 127 -16.95 -17.25 -2.11
C THR A 127 -16.81 -17.53 -0.61
N VAL A 128 -15.85 -16.88 0.05
CA VAL A 128 -15.46 -17.14 1.44
C VAL A 128 -16.29 -16.32 2.41
N GLY A 129 -16.69 -15.09 2.06
CA GLY A 129 -17.40 -14.18 2.96
C GLY A 129 -18.69 -14.76 3.52
N LYS A 130 -19.39 -15.62 2.76
CA LYS A 130 -20.59 -16.34 3.22
C LYS A 130 -20.29 -17.36 4.32
N LEU A 131 -19.09 -17.94 4.34
CA LEU A 131 -18.62 -18.91 5.35
C LEU A 131 -18.10 -18.22 6.62
N LEU A 132 -17.92 -16.90 6.59
CA LEU A 132 -17.45 -16.12 7.75
C LEU A 132 -18.59 -15.58 8.62
N ALA A 133 -19.82 -15.60 8.11
CA ALA A 133 -21.00 -15.12 8.83
C ALA A 133 -21.76 -16.30 9.43
N ASP A 134 -21.86 -16.37 10.76
CA ASP A 134 -22.76 -17.33 11.43
C ASP A 134 -24.25 -17.01 11.13
N GLN A 135 -24.56 -15.74 10.82
CA GLN A 135 -25.86 -15.29 10.32
C GLN A 135 -25.67 -14.34 9.12
N PRO A 136 -26.13 -14.71 7.91
CA PRO A 136 -26.17 -13.79 6.78
C PRO A 136 -27.33 -12.77 6.92
N PRO A 137 -27.17 -11.54 6.40
CA PRO A 137 -26.00 -11.03 5.69
C PRO A 137 -24.98 -10.39 6.64
N LEU A 138 -23.69 -10.45 6.27
CA LEU A 138 -22.66 -9.58 6.85
C LEU A 138 -23.17 -8.13 6.80
N LEU A 139 -23.30 -7.50 7.97
CA LEU A 139 -23.63 -6.08 8.04
C LEU A 139 -22.59 -5.32 7.22
N ARG A 140 -23.01 -4.77 6.08
CA ARG A 140 -22.18 -3.82 5.35
C ARG A 140 -22.02 -2.65 6.30
N HIS A 141 -20.79 -2.37 6.74
CA HIS A 141 -20.49 -1.02 7.18
C HIS A 141 -20.83 -0.13 5.99
N ALA A 142 -21.96 0.58 6.09
CA ALA A 142 -22.28 1.61 5.12
C ALA A 142 -21.04 2.49 5.02
N PRO A 143 -20.58 2.83 3.81
CA PRO A 143 -19.46 3.76 3.72
C PRO A 143 -19.90 4.98 4.51
N ARG A 144 -19.18 5.27 5.61
CA ARG A 144 -19.19 6.62 6.18
C ARG A 144 -18.50 7.47 5.13
N ILE A 145 -19.22 7.77 4.05
CA ILE A 145 -18.95 8.94 3.25
C ILE A 145 -19.29 10.05 4.23
N ALA A 146 -18.31 10.46 5.04
CA ALA A 146 -18.29 11.84 5.48
C ALA A 146 -18.45 12.61 4.18
N ARG A 147 -19.63 13.20 3.94
CA ARG A 147 -19.78 14.18 2.88
C ARG A 147 -18.61 15.15 3.12
N PRO A 148 -17.60 15.22 2.24
CA PRO A 148 -16.63 16.28 2.40
C PRO A 148 -17.45 17.56 2.41
N ALA A 149 -17.25 18.40 3.44
CA ALA A 149 -17.67 19.79 3.32
C ALA A 149 -17.16 20.29 1.96
N PRO A 150 -17.94 21.09 1.21
CA PRO A 150 -17.52 21.56 -0.11
C PRO A 150 -16.09 22.07 0.03
N VAL A 151 -15.17 21.40 -0.65
CA VAL A 151 -13.76 21.76 -0.62
C VAL A 151 -13.69 23.12 -1.29
N VAL A 152 -13.57 24.17 -0.47
CA VAL A 152 -13.13 25.47 -0.97
C VAL A 152 -11.68 25.26 -1.37
N VAL A 153 -11.46 25.00 -2.65
CA VAL A 153 -10.12 24.94 -3.22
C VAL A 153 -9.72 26.41 -3.44
N PRO A 154 -8.85 27.02 -2.61
CA PRO A 154 -8.22 28.26 -3.02
C PRO A 154 -7.45 27.99 -4.32
N PRO A 155 -7.44 28.92 -5.29
CA PRO A 155 -6.72 28.74 -6.54
C PRO A 155 -5.22 28.71 -6.22
N VAL A 156 -4.67 27.52 -5.99
CA VAL A 156 -3.23 27.30 -5.89
C VAL A 156 -2.79 26.82 -7.27
N PRO A 157 -1.84 27.49 -7.93
CA PRO A 157 -1.32 27.04 -9.20
C PRO A 157 -0.64 25.67 -9.02
N VAL A 158 -0.98 24.72 -9.89
CA VAL A 158 -0.41 23.38 -9.88
C VAL A 158 1.03 23.49 -10.37
N ALA A 159 2.00 23.02 -9.58
CA ALA A 159 3.44 23.15 -9.84
C ALA A 159 3.96 22.43 -11.11
N ASN A 160 3.09 21.85 -11.95
CA ASN A 160 3.44 21.10 -13.16
C ASN A 160 2.71 21.61 -14.41
N GLU A 161 2.41 22.90 -14.51
CA GLU A 161 2.10 23.50 -15.80
C GLU A 161 3.41 23.86 -16.53
N ALA A 162 3.60 23.27 -17.71
CA ALA A 162 4.69 23.66 -18.60
C ALA A 162 4.47 25.13 -19.05
N PRO A 163 5.49 25.99 -19.07
CA PRO A 163 5.33 27.35 -19.57
C PRO A 163 4.85 27.31 -21.02
N GLN A 164 3.68 27.87 -21.30
CA GLN A 164 3.27 28.15 -22.67
C GLN A 164 4.19 29.25 -23.21
N ALA A 165 4.96 28.93 -24.25
CA ALA A 165 5.78 29.91 -24.95
C ALA A 165 4.86 31.00 -25.54
N THR A 166 4.98 32.22 -25.03
CA THR A 166 4.27 33.39 -25.57
C THR A 166 4.87 33.70 -26.94
N ILE A 167 4.09 33.50 -28.01
CA ILE A 167 4.44 33.96 -29.35
C ILE A 167 4.22 35.48 -29.37
N ILE A 168 5.29 36.26 -29.43
CA ILE A 168 5.24 37.72 -29.61
C ILE A 168 5.08 37.99 -31.12
N PRO A 169 3.99 38.65 -31.59
CA PRO A 169 3.93 39.09 -32.98
C PRO A 169 4.82 40.34 -33.17
N ALA A 170 5.55 40.38 -34.28
CA ALA A 170 6.40 41.51 -34.65
C ALA A 170 5.57 42.79 -34.87
N PRO A 171 6.10 43.99 -34.53
CA PRO A 171 5.38 45.23 -34.71
C PRO A 171 5.29 45.61 -36.21
N PRO A 172 4.22 46.30 -36.64
CA PRO A 172 4.10 46.79 -38.01
C PRO A 172 5.06 47.95 -38.25
N GLY A 173 5.75 47.92 -39.39
CA GLY A 173 6.61 49.00 -39.87
C GLY A 173 5.82 50.21 -40.36
N GLU A 174 6.43 51.38 -40.25
CA GLU A 174 6.07 52.60 -40.97
C GLU A 174 6.46 52.51 -42.46
#